data_AF-A0A518AZK1-F1
#
_entry.id   AF-A0A518AZK1-F1
#
_cell.length_a   1.000
_cell.length_b   1.000
_cell.length_c   1.000
_cell.angle_alpha   90.00
_cell.angle_beta   90.00
_cell.angle_gamma   90.00
#
_symmetry.space_group_name_H-M   'P 1'
#
loop_
_entity.id
_entity.type
_entity.pdbx_description
1 polymer ?
#
loop_
_entity_poly.entity_id
_entity_poly.type
_entity_poly.pdbx_seq_one_letter_code
_entity_poly.pdbx_strand_id
1 'polypeptide(L)'
;MLISFSVSNFRSFGEEVTLNMVASKKLSDHQNHLVPIGETGESVVRCALIYGPNAAGKSNLIKAMNYAQQAIRGNYRVRTLETFRFDRRFVRAPAAE
;
A
#
# COMPACT_ATOMS: atom_id res chain seq x y z
N MET A 1 -2.26 2.22 -13.02
CA MET A 1 -1.65 0.90 -12.70
C MET A 1 -0.93 1.03 -11.37
N LEU A 2 -1.17 0.15 -10.40
CA LEU A 2 -0.44 0.15 -9.14
C LEU A 2 0.76 -0.80 -9.27
N ILE A 3 1.97 -0.31 -9.03
CA ILE A 3 3.19 -1.12 -9.08
C ILE A 3 3.55 -1.58 -7.66
N SER A 4 3.69 -0.63 -6.74
CA SER A 4 3.95 -0.89 -5.34
C SER A 4 3.28 0.19 -4.49
N PHE A 5 2.90 -0.15 -3.27
CA PHE A 5 2.41 0.79 -2.27
C PHE A 5 3.02 0.45 -0.91
N SER A 6 3.67 1.42 -0.30
CA SER A 6 4.27 1.29 1.03
C SER A 6 3.57 2.21 2.01
N VAL A 7 3.43 1.76 3.26
CA VAL A 7 2.85 2.53 4.34
C VAL A 7 3.57 2.22 5.64
N SER A 8 3.90 3.28 6.39
CA SER A 8 4.39 3.17 7.77
C SER A 8 3.73 4.25 8.63
N ASN A 9 3.77 4.04 9.94
CA ASN A 9 3.23 4.95 10.95
C ASN A 9 1.83 5.52 10.63
N PHE A 10 0.93 4.62 10.23
CA PHE A 10 -0.44 4.93 9.87
C PHE A 10 -1.39 3.92 10.52
N ARG A 11 -2.20 4.38 11.48
CA ARG A 11 -3.21 3.61 12.19
C ARG A 11 -2.66 2.32 12.83
N SER A 12 -2.82 1.19 12.16
CA SER A 12 -2.36 -0.14 12.60
C SER A 12 -1.03 -0.56 11.99
N PHE A 13 -0.43 0.26 11.12
CA PHE A 13 0.89 0.05 10.53
C PHE A 13 1.89 0.90 11.31
N GLY A 14 2.74 0.26 12.11
CA GLY A 14 3.86 0.92 12.77
C GLY A 14 5.06 0.96 11.82
N GLU A 15 5.73 -0.19 11.70
CA GLU A 15 6.78 -0.40 10.71
C GLU A 15 6.25 -0.35 9.26
N GLU A 16 7.15 -0.17 8.31
CA GLU A 16 6.82 -0.15 6.89
C GLU A 16 6.28 -1.50 6.42
N VAL A 17 5.17 -1.46 5.70
CA VAL A 17 4.58 -2.60 5.00
C VAL A 17 4.37 -2.23 3.54
N THR A 18 4.76 -3.14 2.65
CA THR A 18 4.72 -2.94 1.20
C THR A 18 3.79 -3.95 0.52
N LEU A 19 2.81 -3.44 -0.23
CA LEU A 19 2.03 -4.21 -1.21
C LEU A 19 2.72 -4.11 -2.57
N ASN A 20 3.37 -5.19 -3.00
CA ASN A 20 4.06 -5.27 -4.28
C ASN A 20 3.21 -6.01 -5.32
N MET A 21 2.93 -5.37 -6.45
CA MET A 21 2.15 -5.93 -7.56
C MET A 21 3.03 -6.41 -8.73
N VAL A 22 4.35 -6.24 -8.65
CA VAL A 22 5.29 -6.78 -9.65
C VAL A 22 5.12 -8.29 -9.71
N ALA A 23 4.85 -8.78 -10.92
CA ALA A 23 4.63 -10.19 -11.18
C ALA A 23 5.94 -10.95 -10.95
N SER A 24 5.81 -12.10 -10.30
CA SER A 24 6.95 -13.01 -10.15
C SER A 24 7.38 -13.53 -11.52
N LYS A 25 8.69 -13.50 -11.79
CA LYS A 25 9.28 -14.14 -13.00
C LYS A 25 9.01 -15.64 -13.08
N LYS A 26 8.62 -16.27 -11.97
CA LYS A 26 8.25 -17.69 -11.90
C LYS A 26 6.77 -17.94 -12.23
N LEU A 27 5.97 -16.90 -12.46
CA LEU A 27 4.56 -17.07 -12.78
C LEU A 27 4.41 -17.61 -14.21
N SER A 28 4.13 -18.91 -14.34
CA SER A 28 3.88 -19.57 -15.62
C SER A 28 2.43 -19.42 -16.09
N ASP A 29 1.51 -19.27 -15.15
CA ASP A 29 0.08 -19.35 -15.39
C ASP A 29 -0.53 -17.96 -15.66
N HIS A 30 -1.61 -17.92 -16.44
CA HIS A 30 -2.36 -16.70 -16.74
C HIS A 30 -1.51 -15.52 -17.22
N GLN A 31 -0.51 -15.76 -18.09
CA GLN A 31 0.36 -14.70 -18.63
C GLN A 31 -0.43 -13.57 -19.30
N ASN A 32 -1.58 -13.87 -19.90
CA ASN A 32 -2.50 -12.89 -20.47
C ASN A 32 -3.08 -11.89 -19.45
N HIS A 33 -2.98 -12.19 -18.15
CA HIS A 33 -3.40 -11.31 -17.06
C HIS A 33 -2.29 -10.37 -16.58
N LEU A 34 -1.08 -10.50 -17.11
CA LEU A 34 0.01 -9.59 -16.81
C LEU A 34 -0.17 -8.27 -17.57
N VAL A 35 0.38 -7.20 -17.01
CA VAL A 35 0.45 -5.87 -17.64
C VAL A 35 1.92 -5.45 -17.65
N PRO A 36 2.54 -5.26 -18.82
CA PRO A 36 3.93 -4.85 -18.91
C PRO A 36 4.14 -3.43 -18.38
N ILE A 37 5.28 -3.20 -17.72
CA ILE A 37 5.69 -1.89 -17.23
C ILE A 37 6.62 -1.24 -18.27
N GLY A 38 6.03 -0.59 -19.28
CA GLY A 38 6.80 0.03 -20.36
C GLY A 38 7.80 -0.94 -21.00
N GLU A 39 9.04 -0.48 -21.20
CA GLU A 39 10.13 -1.27 -21.79
C GLU A 39 11.06 -1.93 -20.75
N THR A 40 10.65 -1.99 -19.48
CA THR A 40 11.52 -2.47 -18.38
C THR A 40 11.76 -3.99 -18.39
N GLY A 41 10.98 -4.75 -19.16
CA GLY A 41 10.97 -6.21 -19.10
C GLY A 41 10.24 -6.77 -17.88
N GLU A 42 9.74 -5.92 -16.98
CA GLU A 42 8.92 -6.32 -15.83
C GLU A 42 7.43 -6.17 -16.14
N SER A 43 6.60 -6.92 -15.43
CA SER A 43 5.13 -6.84 -15.53
C SER A 43 4.51 -6.77 -14.14
N VAL A 44 3.27 -6.29 -14.05
CA VAL A 44 2.46 -6.36 -12.83
C VAL A 44 1.26 -7.27 -13.02
N VAL A 45 0.72 -7.77 -11.91
CA VAL A 45 -0.59 -8.44 -11.89
C VAL A 45 -1.72 -7.41 -11.88
N ARG A 46 -2.86 -7.74 -12.51
CA ARG A 46 -4.04 -6.85 -12.55
C ARG A 46 -4.86 -6.82 -11.27
N CYS A 47 -4.75 -7.85 -10.44
CA CYS A 47 -5.57 -8.05 -9.25
C CYS A 47 -4.76 -8.68 -8.13
N ALA A 48 -5.09 -8.32 -6.89
CA ALA A 48 -4.57 -8.95 -5.68
C ALA A 48 -5.72 -9.17 -4.69
N LEU A 49 -5.63 -10.25 -3.90
CA LEU A 49 -6.58 -10.56 -2.84
C LEU A 49 -5.95 -10.28 -1.48
N ILE A 50 -6.57 -9.41 -0.69
CA ILE A 50 -6.13 -9.09 0.67
C ILE A 50 -7.10 -9.77 1.66
N TYR A 51 -6.63 -10.82 2.33
CA TYR A 51 -7.41 -11.59 3.30
C TYR A 51 -6.64 -11.76 4.62
N GLY A 52 -7.34 -12.14 5.68
CA GLY A 52 -6.74 -12.33 7.01
C GLY A 52 -7.73 -12.09 8.16
N PRO A 53 -7.32 -12.28 9.43
CA PRO A 53 -8.18 -12.18 10.60
C PRO A 53 -8.84 -10.81 10.77
N ASN A 54 -9.89 -10.75 11.60
CA ASN A 54 -10.47 -9.48 12.04
C ASN A 54 -9.41 -8.63 12.75
N ALA A 55 -9.51 -7.30 12.61
CA ALA A 55 -8.55 -6.33 13.12
C ALA A 55 -7.10 -6.42 12.59
N ALA A 56 -6.78 -7.31 11.62
CA ALA A 56 -5.45 -7.42 11.03
C ALA A 56 -5.01 -6.22 10.14
N GLY A 57 -5.76 -5.11 10.13
CA GLY A 57 -5.37 -3.89 9.41
C GLY A 57 -5.77 -3.81 7.93
N LYS A 58 -6.48 -4.81 7.38
CA LYS A 58 -6.92 -4.83 5.96
C LYS A 58 -7.65 -3.55 5.53
N SER A 59 -8.66 -3.12 6.28
CA SER A 59 -9.39 -1.88 5.99
C SER A 59 -8.53 -0.63 6.17
N ASN A 60 -7.50 -0.68 7.02
CA ASN A 60 -6.56 0.44 7.19
C ASN A 60 -5.61 0.56 6.02
N LEU A 61 -5.24 -0.54 5.33
CA LEU A 61 -4.45 -0.49 4.10
C LEU A 61 -5.20 0.30 3.01
N ILE A 62 -6.49 -0.01 2.82
CA ILE A 62 -7.36 0.73 1.87
C ILE A 62 -7.48 2.20 2.26
N LYS A 63 -7.59 2.52 3.56
CA LYS A 63 -7.61 3.91 4.05
C LYS A 63 -6.29 4.63 3.81
N ALA A 64 -5.14 3.96 3.92
CA ALA A 64 -3.83 4.52 3.62
C ALA A 64 -3.70 4.86 2.13
N MET A 65 -4.10 3.93 1.26
CA MET A 65 -4.11 4.17 -0.19
C MET A 65 -5.05 5.32 -0.59
N ASN A 66 -6.24 5.38 0.01
CA ASN A 66 -7.18 6.49 -0.22
C ASN A 66 -6.65 7.84 0.30
N TYR A 67 -5.89 7.83 1.40
CA TYR A 67 -5.20 9.01 1.91
C TYR A 67 -4.14 9.49 0.92
N ALA A 68 -3.27 8.59 0.44
CA ALA A 68 -2.26 8.92 -0.57
C ALA A 68 -2.90 9.47 -1.86
N GLN A 69 -3.97 8.86 -2.35
CA GLN A 69 -4.71 9.35 -3.53
C GLN A 69 -5.28 10.76 -3.33
N GLN A 70 -5.83 11.07 -2.16
CA GLN A 70 -6.35 12.41 -1.86
C GLN A 70 -5.23 13.45 -1.79
N ALA A 71 -4.10 13.09 -1.17
CA ALA A 71 -2.91 13.94 -1.09
C ALA A 71 -2.37 14.24 -2.50
N ILE A 72 -2.17 13.23 -3.33
CA ILE A 72 -1.69 13.35 -4.72
C ILE A 72 -2.62 14.23 -5.56
N ARG A 73 -3.95 14.09 -5.39
CA ARG A 73 -4.94 14.87 -6.14
C ARG A 73 -5.09 16.32 -5.65
N GLY A 74 -4.38 16.73 -4.60
CA GLY A 74 -4.53 18.06 -4.00
C GLY A 74 -5.85 18.27 -3.25
N ASN A 75 -6.66 17.22 -3.08
CA ASN A 75 -7.93 17.27 -2.33
C ASN A 75 -7.70 17.10 -0.82
N TYR A 76 -6.55 17.55 -0.34
CA TYR A 76 -6.12 17.36 1.03
C TYR A 76 -6.90 18.29 1.96
N ARG A 77 -8.01 17.80 2.51
CA ARG A 77 -8.54 18.38 3.74
C ARG A 77 -7.69 17.87 4.88
N VAL A 78 -7.08 18.77 5.64
CA VAL A 78 -6.32 18.47 6.86
C VAL A 78 -7.24 17.70 7.82
N ARG A 79 -7.26 16.37 7.68
CA ARG A 79 -7.77 15.44 8.70
C ARG A 79 -6.57 15.06 9.53
N THR A 80 -6.72 15.08 10.84
CA THR A 80 -5.69 14.61 11.77
C THR A 80 -5.21 13.24 11.32
N LEU A 81 -3.93 13.17 10.93
CA LEU A 81 -3.31 11.94 10.50
C LEU A 81 -3.28 10.99 11.71
N GLU A 82 -3.95 9.86 11.59
CA GLU A 82 -3.97 8.88 12.66
C GLU A 82 -2.69 8.04 12.55
N THR A 83 -1.67 8.41 13.32
CA THR A 83 -0.41 7.67 13.45
C THR A 83 -0.60 6.34 14.18
N PHE A 84 0.43 5.51 14.18
CA PHE A 84 0.44 4.27 14.96
C PHE A 84 0.47 4.58 16.46
N ARG A 85 -0.47 3.99 17.22
CA ARG A 85 -0.69 4.34 18.64
C ARG A 85 -0.31 3.26 19.64
N PHE A 86 0.03 2.05 19.19
CA PHE A 86 0.37 0.94 20.09
C PHE A 86 1.80 1.02 20.64
N ASP A 87 2.61 1.94 20.12
CA ASP A 87 3.98 2.17 20.59
C ASP A 87 4.32 3.67 20.52
N ARG A 88 4.84 4.19 21.65
CA ARG A 88 5.18 5.61 21.82
C ARG A 88 6.26 6.10 20.86
N ARG A 89 7.12 5.20 20.34
CA ARG A 89 8.17 5.53 19.37
C ARG A 89 7.59 6.18 18.11
N PHE A 90 6.39 5.80 17.72
CA PHE A 90 5.72 6.29 16.51
C PHE A 90 4.97 7.61 16.68
N VAL A 91 4.78 8.07 17.93
CA VAL A 91 4.03 9.32 18.22
C VAL A 91 4.75 10.56 17.69
N ARG A 92 6.09 10.53 17.67
CA ARG A 92 6.94 11.63 17.17
C ARG A 92 7.67 11.28 15.87
N ALA A 93 7.53 10.04 15.39
CA ALA A 93 8.09 9.65 14.10
C ALA A 93 7.25 10.27 12.98
N PRO A 94 7.85 10.65 11.85
CA PRO A 94 7.09 11.02 10.66
C PRO A 94 6.25 9.82 10.19
N ALA A 95 5.13 10.09 9.53
CA ALA A 95 4.51 9.09 8.65
C ALA A 95 5.36 8.98 7.38
N ALA A 96 5.52 7.78 6.82
CA ALA A 96 6.26 7.62 5.55
C ALA A 96 5.75 8.60 4.48
N GLU A 97 6.71 9.17 3.75
CA GLU A 97 6.50 10.10 2.63
C GLU A 97 5.74 9.46 1.45
#